data_AF-A0A2D6CUE3-F1
#
_entry.id   AF-A0A2D6CUE3-F1
#
_cell.length_a   1.000
_cell.length_b   1.000
_cell.length_c   1.000
_cell.angle_alpha   90.00
_cell.angle_beta   90.00
_cell.angle_gamma   90.00
#
_symmetry.space_group_name_H-M   'P 1'
#
loop_
_entity.id
_entity.type
_entity.pdbx_description
1 polymer ?
#
loop_
_entity_poly.entity_id
_entity_poly.type
_entity_poly.pdbx_seq_one_letter_code
_entity_poly.pdbx_strand_id
1 'polypeptide(L)'
;MAHADRVQRIAMDLFEATSSAHEMPESDAELVRASAWLHDLGAGGSDPGHGPRLVLQHGIAGYAPGVVADVARAVGLSQGTQGQAGEASGDDRMGEAASRAAALVAIADALDTAGAPNARVTYVDDTRPRLRVYVGDAGSGAAVNSAAAAAEAADGVLPRAMRLARDTGRRYYIRRGDTMQAAAYKVFARLYGDVRSREDGVRQDADIEDLHKFRVATRRLRAAFRAFRPVFGREALQEAAAAARTVARATNAARDLDVFIEALEVAEFTSRVPTLMERVSRDRAAAIRGTLDVLDGDGFDGLVRATEGLLAGIHPQSHDVERARASARVRDEAPRMVRRRVRRVLEYAGTLADGDDARLHDLRIAGKHLRYVSEFLADILADHVADVIDDMKALQDSLGEMNDCAVQRDYIERRMQNTAADGGPSDVEVVTIELLVAKTELRRERALSRFRGEWDRFTDPGRQRLLADRLGL
;
A
#
# COMPACT_ATOMS: atom_id res chain seq x y z
N MET A 1 -6.21 -23.82 -19.79
CA MET A 1 -4.87 -23.84 -19.14
C MET A 1 -4.70 -25.22 -18.54
N ALA A 2 -3.65 -25.95 -18.87
CA ALA A 2 -3.42 -27.29 -18.33
C ALA A 2 -3.16 -27.22 -16.81
N HIS A 3 -3.29 -28.34 -16.10
CA HIS A 3 -3.03 -28.40 -14.65
C HIS A 3 -1.61 -27.94 -14.30
N ALA A 4 -0.60 -28.49 -14.98
CA ALA A 4 0.80 -28.08 -14.85
C ALA A 4 1.03 -26.57 -15.01
N ASP A 5 0.42 -25.93 -16.03
CA ASP A 5 0.53 -24.47 -16.24
C ASP A 5 0.00 -23.67 -15.03
N ARG A 6 -1.07 -24.14 -14.39
CA ARG A 6 -1.68 -23.47 -13.23
C ARG A 6 -0.82 -23.65 -11.98
N VAL A 7 -0.32 -24.86 -11.74
CA VAL A 7 0.60 -25.16 -10.64
C VAL A 7 1.88 -24.33 -10.78
N GLN A 8 2.46 -24.27 -11.98
CA GLN A 8 3.63 -23.44 -12.28
C GLN A 8 3.41 -21.97 -11.95
N ARG A 9 2.28 -21.39 -12.38
CA ARG A 9 1.98 -19.98 -12.06
C ARG A 9 1.83 -19.76 -10.55
N ILE A 10 1.13 -20.63 -9.84
CA ILE A 10 0.93 -20.50 -8.38
C ILE A 10 2.27 -20.70 -7.64
N ALA A 11 3.10 -21.64 -8.07
CA ALA A 11 4.42 -21.90 -7.48
C ALA A 11 5.36 -20.71 -7.68
N MET A 12 5.34 -20.09 -8.86
CA MET A 12 6.12 -18.86 -9.13
C MET A 12 5.64 -17.68 -8.28
N ASP A 13 4.33 -17.51 -8.12
CA ASP A 13 3.76 -16.47 -7.26
C ASP A 13 4.16 -16.65 -5.77
N LEU A 14 4.16 -17.90 -5.29
CA LEU A 14 4.70 -18.25 -3.98
C LEU A 14 6.21 -17.96 -3.87
N PHE A 15 6.99 -18.30 -4.89
CA PHE A 15 8.43 -18.06 -4.94
C PHE A 15 8.74 -16.57 -4.89
N GLU A 16 8.15 -15.77 -5.79
CA GLU A 16 8.35 -14.32 -5.85
C GLU A 16 7.99 -13.64 -4.52
N ALA A 17 6.91 -14.10 -3.87
CA ALA A 17 6.45 -13.52 -2.62
C ALA A 17 7.25 -13.95 -1.37
N THR A 18 7.95 -15.09 -1.41
CA THR A 18 8.58 -15.69 -0.20
C THR A 18 10.06 -16.02 -0.33
N SER A 19 10.66 -15.90 -1.51
CA SER A 19 12.06 -16.23 -1.82
C SER A 19 13.06 -15.67 -0.82
N SER A 20 12.95 -14.38 -0.48
CA SER A 20 13.80 -13.72 0.52
C SER A 20 13.72 -14.38 1.91
N ALA A 21 12.52 -14.76 2.33
CA ALA A 21 12.29 -15.42 3.62
C ALA A 21 12.68 -16.91 3.63
N HIS A 22 12.85 -17.52 2.45
CA HIS A 22 13.26 -18.90 2.26
C HIS A 22 14.69 -19.03 1.71
N GLU A 23 15.46 -17.93 1.69
CA GLU A 23 16.84 -17.89 1.21
C GLU A 23 17.02 -18.49 -0.21
N MET A 24 16.03 -18.29 -1.08
CA MET A 24 16.08 -18.75 -2.47
C MET A 24 16.44 -17.56 -3.38
N PRO A 25 17.66 -17.51 -3.96
CA PRO A 25 18.03 -16.46 -4.90
C PRO A 25 17.20 -16.51 -6.18
N GLU A 26 17.20 -15.43 -6.95
CA GLU A 26 16.48 -15.34 -8.24
C GLU A 26 16.90 -16.44 -9.24
N SER A 27 18.14 -16.94 -9.14
CA SER A 27 18.62 -18.08 -9.93
C SER A 27 17.81 -19.37 -9.74
N ASP A 28 17.12 -19.52 -8.60
CA ASP A 28 16.29 -20.69 -8.31
C ASP A 28 14.92 -20.63 -9.01
N ALA A 29 14.57 -19.49 -9.62
CA ALA A 29 13.28 -19.31 -10.32
C ALA A 29 13.07 -20.37 -11.41
N GLU A 30 14.11 -20.68 -12.20
CA GLU A 30 14.04 -21.70 -13.25
C GLU A 30 13.86 -23.10 -12.68
N LEU A 31 14.48 -23.39 -11.53
CA LEU A 31 14.32 -24.67 -10.85
C LEU A 31 12.87 -24.85 -10.38
N VAL A 32 12.28 -23.85 -9.73
CA VAL A 32 10.86 -23.87 -9.32
C VAL A 32 9.96 -24.03 -10.53
N ARG A 33 10.22 -23.26 -11.60
CA ARG A 33 9.42 -23.26 -12.81
C ARG A 33 9.41 -24.63 -13.51
N ALA A 34 10.58 -25.21 -13.75
CA ALA A 34 10.72 -26.50 -14.41
C ALA A 34 10.16 -27.64 -13.54
N SER A 35 10.39 -27.59 -12.23
CA SER A 35 9.85 -28.58 -11.28
C SER A 35 8.33 -28.56 -11.26
N ALA A 36 7.72 -27.37 -11.27
CA ALA A 36 6.26 -27.22 -11.30
C ALA A 36 5.66 -27.70 -12.62
N TRP A 37 6.33 -27.44 -13.75
CA TRP A 37 5.85 -27.86 -15.07
C TRP A 37 5.89 -29.39 -15.24
N LEU A 38 6.83 -30.06 -14.58
CA LEU A 38 7.04 -31.51 -14.66
C LEU A 38 6.51 -32.29 -13.44
N HIS A 39 5.80 -31.63 -12.51
CA HIS A 39 5.44 -32.22 -11.22
C HIS A 39 4.49 -33.43 -11.34
N ASP A 40 3.65 -33.48 -12.38
CA ASP A 40 2.72 -34.57 -12.68
C ASP A 40 3.29 -35.61 -13.66
N LEU A 41 4.58 -35.47 -14.04
CA LEU A 41 5.23 -36.41 -14.95
C LEU A 41 5.29 -37.81 -14.33
N GLY A 42 4.66 -38.78 -15.01
CA GLY A 42 4.57 -40.15 -14.52
C GLY A 42 3.51 -40.37 -13.44
N ALA A 43 2.69 -39.36 -13.12
CA ALA A 43 1.57 -39.49 -12.18
C ALA A 43 0.56 -40.53 -12.70
N GLY A 44 0.11 -41.41 -11.80
CA GLY A 44 -0.82 -42.52 -12.12
C GLY A 44 -0.16 -43.86 -12.44
N GLY A 45 1.17 -43.92 -12.51
CA GLY A 45 1.93 -45.18 -12.56
C GLY A 45 2.09 -45.84 -11.18
N SER A 46 2.35 -47.15 -11.15
CA SER A 46 2.61 -47.90 -9.91
C SER A 46 4.01 -47.67 -9.31
N ASP A 47 4.85 -46.87 -9.98
CA ASP A 47 6.25 -46.62 -9.65
C ASP A 47 6.47 -45.13 -9.35
N PRO A 48 6.55 -44.73 -8.06
CA PRO A 48 6.74 -43.34 -7.65
C PRO A 48 8.09 -42.73 -8.08
N GLY A 49 9.05 -43.54 -8.55
CA GLY A 49 10.33 -43.06 -9.08
C GLY A 49 10.34 -42.84 -10.59
N HIS A 50 9.22 -43.08 -11.28
CA HIS A 50 9.18 -43.06 -12.75
C HIS A 50 9.41 -41.66 -13.33
N GLY A 51 8.72 -40.63 -12.81
CA GLY A 51 8.86 -39.24 -13.24
C GLY A 51 10.30 -38.71 -13.18
N PRO A 52 10.96 -38.75 -12.01
CA PRO A 52 12.37 -38.35 -11.86
C PRO A 52 13.32 -39.08 -12.81
N ARG A 53 13.10 -40.39 -13.03
CA ARG A 53 13.90 -41.18 -13.98
C ARG A 53 13.75 -40.69 -15.41
N LEU A 54 12.55 -40.33 -15.84
CA LEU A 54 12.32 -39.78 -17.17
C LEU A 54 13.05 -38.45 -17.37
N VAL A 55 13.04 -37.57 -16.36
CA VAL A 55 13.77 -36.29 -16.39
C VAL A 55 15.28 -36.54 -16.55
N LEU A 56 15.85 -37.46 -15.77
CA LEU A 56 17.28 -37.82 -15.85
C LEU A 56 17.63 -38.49 -17.18
N GLN A 57 16.78 -39.38 -17.69
CA GLN A 57 17.03 -40.15 -18.90
C GLN A 57 16.99 -39.28 -20.17
N HIS A 58 16.03 -38.35 -20.25
CA HIS A 58 15.81 -37.54 -21.45
C HIS A 58 16.42 -36.14 -21.37
N GLY A 59 16.73 -35.66 -20.16
CA GLY A 59 17.19 -34.30 -19.95
C GLY A 59 16.11 -33.24 -20.18
N ILE A 60 16.49 -31.98 -20.04
CA ILE A 60 15.65 -30.82 -20.36
C ILE A 60 16.45 -29.93 -21.32
N ALA A 61 15.90 -29.65 -22.49
CA ALA A 61 16.59 -28.88 -23.52
C ALA A 61 16.98 -27.49 -22.99
N GLY A 62 18.25 -27.12 -23.12
CA GLY A 62 18.78 -25.85 -22.64
C GLY A 62 19.24 -25.85 -21.17
N TYR A 63 19.07 -26.95 -20.44
CA TYR A 63 19.49 -27.06 -19.03
C TYR A 63 20.78 -27.89 -18.91
N ALA A 64 21.67 -27.44 -18.03
CA ALA A 64 22.87 -28.19 -17.70
C ALA A 64 22.51 -29.47 -16.91
N PRO A 65 23.31 -30.56 -17.00
CA PRO A 65 23.02 -31.83 -16.33
C PRO A 65 22.79 -31.72 -14.81
N GLY A 66 23.51 -30.80 -14.14
CA GLY A 66 23.30 -30.53 -12.71
C GLY A 66 21.89 -30.02 -12.40
N VAL A 67 21.42 -29.03 -13.17
CA VAL A 67 20.07 -28.47 -13.00
C VAL A 67 18.99 -29.50 -13.33
N VAL A 68 19.21 -30.33 -14.35
CA VAL A 68 18.32 -31.46 -14.68
C VAL A 68 18.20 -32.43 -13.50
N ALA A 69 19.32 -32.73 -12.82
CA ALA A 69 19.31 -33.60 -11.64
C ALA A 69 18.54 -32.98 -10.46
N ASP A 70 18.65 -31.66 -10.25
CA ASP A 70 17.90 -30.97 -9.21
C ASP A 70 16.39 -30.89 -9.51
N VAL A 71 16.02 -30.66 -10.77
CA VAL A 71 14.61 -30.72 -11.20
C VAL A 71 14.07 -32.14 -11.00
N ALA A 72 14.82 -33.17 -11.39
CA ALA A 72 14.41 -34.56 -11.15
C ALA A 72 14.22 -34.86 -9.65
N ARG A 73 15.13 -34.37 -8.80
CA ARG A 73 15.02 -34.48 -7.34
C ARG A 73 13.76 -33.77 -6.83
N ALA A 74 13.52 -32.54 -7.25
CA ALA A 74 12.38 -31.74 -6.82
C ALA A 74 11.03 -32.38 -7.25
N VAL A 75 10.94 -32.88 -8.48
CA VAL A 75 9.77 -33.63 -8.97
C VAL A 75 9.52 -34.86 -8.10
N GLY A 76 10.54 -35.65 -7.80
CA GLY A 76 10.39 -36.84 -6.94
C GLY A 76 9.94 -36.51 -5.52
N LEU A 77 10.48 -35.44 -4.94
CA LEU A 77 10.07 -34.97 -3.61
C LEU A 77 8.62 -34.48 -3.59
N SER A 78 8.17 -33.76 -4.63
CA SER A 78 6.78 -33.28 -4.73
C SER A 78 5.75 -34.41 -4.88
N GLN A 79 6.16 -35.56 -5.44
CA GLN A 79 5.31 -36.75 -5.61
C GLN A 79 5.28 -37.67 -4.36
N GLY A 80 5.95 -37.29 -3.27
CA GLY A 80 6.01 -38.09 -2.03
C GLY A 80 7.05 -39.22 -2.06
N THR A 81 7.96 -39.24 -3.04
CA THR A 81 9.01 -40.25 -3.18
C THR A 81 10.17 -39.92 -2.24
N GLN A 82 9.96 -40.07 -0.93
CA GLN A 82 11.06 -40.04 0.03
C GLN A 82 11.91 -41.31 -0.16
N GLY A 83 13.07 -41.18 -0.81
CA GLY A 83 14.18 -42.13 -0.62
C GLY A 83 14.79 -42.83 -1.83
N GLN A 84 14.69 -42.33 -3.06
CA GLN A 84 15.48 -42.88 -4.18
C GLN A 84 16.00 -41.78 -5.13
N ALA A 85 16.85 -40.89 -4.64
CA ALA A 85 17.77 -40.14 -5.49
C ALA A 85 19.17 -40.58 -5.11
N GLY A 86 19.92 -41.08 -6.09
CA GLY A 86 21.24 -41.69 -5.92
C GLY A 86 22.24 -40.80 -5.18
N GLU A 87 23.21 -41.50 -4.59
CA GLU A 87 24.41 -41.02 -3.90
C GLU A 87 24.71 -39.53 -4.12
N ALA A 88 24.54 -38.78 -3.04
CA ALA A 88 24.91 -37.38 -2.91
C ALA A 88 26.38 -37.20 -3.33
N SER A 89 26.57 -36.56 -4.48
CA SER A 89 27.85 -35.99 -4.89
C SER A 89 27.65 -34.51 -5.11
N GLY A 90 28.41 -33.70 -4.34
CA GLY A 90 28.70 -32.29 -4.61
C GLY A 90 27.59 -31.28 -4.30
N ASP A 91 27.79 -30.53 -3.22
CA ASP A 91 27.09 -29.29 -2.81
C ASP A 91 25.72 -29.46 -2.14
N ASP A 92 25.73 -29.62 -0.80
CA ASP A 92 24.54 -29.71 0.07
C ASP A 92 23.51 -28.60 -0.20
N ARG A 93 23.99 -27.42 -0.63
CA ARG A 93 23.16 -26.26 -0.97
C ARG A 93 22.21 -26.50 -2.15
N MET A 94 22.63 -27.29 -3.14
CA MET A 94 21.82 -27.56 -4.33
C MET A 94 20.66 -28.53 -4.02
N GLY A 95 20.91 -29.49 -3.10
CA GLY A 95 19.87 -30.38 -2.56
C GLY A 95 18.81 -29.64 -1.75
N GLU A 96 19.21 -28.61 -1.00
CA GLU A 96 18.28 -27.74 -0.28
C GLU A 96 17.39 -26.94 -1.24
N ALA A 97 17.95 -26.34 -2.30
CA ALA A 97 17.19 -25.58 -3.29
C ALA A 97 16.11 -26.45 -3.98
N ALA A 98 16.46 -27.68 -4.38
CA ALA A 98 15.50 -28.63 -4.92
C ALA A 98 14.38 -29.00 -3.93
N SER A 99 14.72 -29.14 -2.65
CA SER A 99 13.74 -29.45 -1.60
C SER A 99 12.79 -28.28 -1.34
N ARG A 100 13.31 -27.05 -1.31
CA ARG A 100 12.51 -25.81 -1.18
C ARG A 100 11.61 -25.61 -2.40
N ALA A 101 12.12 -25.86 -3.60
CA ALA A 101 11.32 -25.83 -4.82
C ALA A 101 10.18 -26.87 -4.78
N ALA A 102 10.47 -28.12 -4.40
CA ALA A 102 9.46 -29.16 -4.23
C ALA A 102 8.37 -28.78 -3.22
N ALA A 103 8.74 -28.14 -2.11
CA ALA A 103 7.79 -27.65 -1.13
C ALA A 103 6.84 -26.58 -1.71
N LEU A 104 7.36 -25.61 -2.45
CA LEU A 104 6.52 -24.59 -3.11
C LEU A 104 5.60 -25.21 -4.17
N VAL A 105 6.10 -26.18 -4.94
CA VAL A 105 5.31 -26.92 -5.94
C VAL A 105 4.20 -27.73 -5.30
N ALA A 106 4.48 -28.45 -4.21
CA ALA A 106 3.46 -29.23 -3.49
C ALA A 106 2.34 -28.35 -2.92
N ILE A 107 2.68 -27.15 -2.44
CA ILE A 107 1.70 -26.18 -1.94
C ILE A 107 0.84 -25.63 -3.09
N ALA A 108 1.46 -25.35 -4.24
CA ALA A 108 0.78 -24.89 -5.45
C ALA A 108 -0.16 -25.95 -6.03
N ASP A 109 0.28 -27.20 -6.08
CA ASP A 109 -0.51 -28.36 -6.49
C ASP A 109 -1.72 -28.57 -5.56
N ALA A 110 -1.50 -28.51 -4.25
CA ALA A 110 -2.57 -28.61 -3.26
C ALA A 110 -3.63 -27.49 -3.40
N LEU A 111 -3.25 -26.29 -3.85
CA LEU A 111 -4.19 -25.22 -4.18
C LEU A 111 -5.00 -25.55 -5.45
N ASP A 112 -4.34 -25.97 -6.53
CA ASP A 112 -5.02 -26.26 -7.80
C ASP A 112 -5.98 -27.45 -7.68
N THR A 113 -5.51 -28.57 -7.14
CA THR A 113 -6.27 -29.83 -6.98
C THR A 113 -7.48 -29.66 -6.08
N ALA A 114 -7.40 -28.80 -5.07
CA ALA A 114 -8.52 -28.47 -4.18
C ALA A 114 -9.48 -27.42 -4.76
N GLY A 115 -9.37 -27.10 -6.06
CA GLY A 115 -10.31 -26.27 -6.79
C GLY A 115 -10.04 -24.77 -6.70
N ALA A 116 -8.79 -24.36 -6.46
CA ALA A 116 -8.36 -22.96 -6.50
C ALA A 116 -7.39 -22.66 -7.67
N PRO A 117 -7.80 -22.90 -8.93
CA PRO A 117 -6.92 -22.76 -10.08
C PRO A 117 -6.42 -21.34 -10.31
N ASN A 118 -7.12 -20.32 -9.81
CA ASN A 118 -6.76 -18.91 -9.97
C ASN A 118 -6.12 -18.32 -8.71
N ALA A 119 -5.77 -19.17 -7.72
CA ALA A 119 -5.13 -18.73 -6.49
C ALA A 119 -3.92 -17.84 -6.79
N ARG A 120 -3.82 -16.75 -6.03
CA ARG A 120 -2.68 -15.83 -6.07
C ARG A 120 -2.32 -15.33 -4.70
N VAL A 121 -1.03 -15.13 -4.44
CA VAL A 121 -0.53 -14.51 -3.22
C VAL A 121 -0.87 -13.02 -3.25
N THR A 122 -1.67 -12.56 -2.30
CA THR A 122 -2.07 -11.15 -2.23
C THR A 122 -1.30 -10.37 -1.18
N TYR A 123 -0.80 -11.06 -0.14
CA TYR A 123 -0.01 -10.45 0.93
C TYR A 123 0.80 -11.49 1.71
N VAL A 124 2.01 -11.14 2.13
CA VAL A 124 2.84 -11.94 3.04
C VAL A 124 3.08 -11.16 4.33
N ASP A 125 2.69 -11.75 5.46
CA ASP A 125 3.01 -11.26 6.81
C ASP A 125 4.30 -11.91 7.29
N ASP A 126 5.40 -11.18 7.18
CA ASP A 126 6.75 -11.53 7.63
C ASP A 126 7.04 -11.07 9.07
N THR A 127 6.11 -10.38 9.72
CA THR A 127 6.32 -9.80 11.07
C THR A 127 6.36 -10.84 12.19
N ARG A 128 6.22 -12.12 11.86
CA ARG A 128 6.09 -13.26 12.79
C ARG A 128 7.13 -14.32 12.44
N PRO A 129 7.53 -15.19 13.39
CA PRO A 129 8.51 -16.24 13.10
C PRO A 129 8.08 -17.12 11.92
N ARG A 130 6.81 -17.54 11.93
CA ARG A 130 6.17 -18.22 10.80
C ARG A 130 5.55 -17.22 9.85
N LEU A 131 5.85 -17.31 8.56
CA LEU A 131 5.23 -16.51 7.51
C LEU A 131 3.73 -16.80 7.47
N ARG A 132 2.93 -15.76 7.32
CA ARG A 132 1.53 -15.92 6.92
C ARG A 132 1.38 -15.47 5.47
N VAL A 133 0.99 -16.39 4.60
CA VAL A 133 0.74 -16.09 3.19
C VAL A 133 -0.76 -16.02 2.96
N TYR A 134 -1.24 -14.86 2.55
CA TYR A 134 -2.65 -14.63 2.22
C TYR A 134 -2.86 -14.88 0.74
N VAL A 135 -3.84 -15.74 0.45
CA VAL A 135 -4.16 -16.19 -0.91
C VAL A 135 -5.53 -15.66 -1.29
N GLY A 136 -5.56 -14.85 -2.35
CA GLY A 136 -6.76 -14.39 -3.04
C GLY A 136 -7.25 -15.44 -4.05
N ASP A 137 -8.49 -15.30 -4.52
CA ASP A 137 -9.09 -16.19 -5.53
C ASP A 137 -9.05 -17.69 -5.18
N ALA A 138 -8.86 -18.02 -3.90
CA ALA A 138 -8.74 -19.39 -3.41
C ALA A 138 -10.08 -20.17 -3.41
N GLY A 139 -11.17 -19.55 -3.88
CA GLY A 139 -12.52 -20.12 -3.85
C GLY A 139 -12.98 -20.47 -2.44
N SER A 140 -12.94 -21.78 -2.11
CA SER A 140 -13.41 -22.35 -0.85
C SER A 140 -12.33 -22.37 0.24
N GLY A 141 -12.74 -22.51 1.50
CA GLY A 141 -11.79 -22.72 2.61
C GLY A 141 -11.02 -24.05 2.52
N ALA A 142 -11.51 -25.03 1.76
CA ALA A 142 -10.87 -26.34 1.63
C ALA A 142 -9.52 -26.27 0.91
N ALA A 143 -9.40 -25.42 -0.12
CA ALA A 143 -8.14 -25.26 -0.85
C ALA A 143 -7.02 -24.69 0.01
N VAL A 144 -7.33 -23.65 0.79
CA VAL A 144 -6.37 -23.07 1.74
C VAL A 144 -5.97 -24.08 2.82
N ASN A 145 -6.89 -24.92 3.29
CA ASN A 145 -6.59 -25.96 4.28
C ASN A 145 -5.68 -27.06 3.70
N SER A 146 -5.95 -27.51 2.47
CA SER A 146 -5.12 -28.49 1.76
C SER A 146 -3.69 -27.95 1.58
N ALA A 147 -3.58 -26.73 1.07
CA ALA A 147 -2.31 -26.03 0.93
C ALA A 147 -1.59 -25.83 2.28
N ALA A 148 -2.34 -25.51 3.34
CA ALA A 148 -1.77 -25.34 4.67
C ALA A 148 -1.19 -26.65 5.23
N ALA A 149 -1.81 -27.81 4.93
CA ALA A 149 -1.26 -29.11 5.27
C ALA A 149 0.03 -29.42 4.48
N ALA A 150 0.05 -29.12 3.18
CA ALA A 150 1.27 -29.22 2.36
C ALA A 150 2.40 -28.31 2.90
N ALA A 151 2.06 -27.09 3.31
CA ALA A 151 3.03 -26.16 3.90
C ALA A 151 3.56 -26.64 5.26
N GLU A 152 2.71 -27.30 6.06
CA GLU A 152 3.13 -27.91 7.33
C GLU A 152 4.01 -29.15 7.13
N ALA A 153 3.75 -29.95 6.09
CA ALA A 153 4.63 -31.05 5.71
C ALA A 153 6.03 -30.57 5.24
N ALA A 154 6.14 -29.31 4.81
CA ALA A 154 7.38 -28.66 4.44
C ALA A 154 8.10 -27.95 5.62
N ASP A 155 7.57 -28.03 6.85
CA ASP A 155 8.23 -27.46 8.02
C ASP A 155 9.62 -28.12 8.20
N GLY A 156 10.67 -27.29 8.31
CA GLY A 156 12.06 -27.76 8.40
C GLY A 156 12.79 -27.87 7.06
N VAL A 157 12.07 -27.85 5.93
CA VAL A 157 12.66 -27.68 4.59
C VAL A 157 12.75 -26.19 4.22
N LEU A 158 11.68 -25.44 4.49
CA LEU A 158 11.66 -23.99 4.31
C LEU A 158 12.29 -23.31 5.54
N PRO A 159 13.31 -22.42 5.37
CA PRO A 159 13.96 -21.73 6.49
C PRO A 159 13.01 -21.02 7.45
N ARG A 160 11.94 -20.43 6.90
CA ARG A 160 10.82 -19.88 7.68
C ARG A 160 9.55 -20.65 7.35
N ALA A 161 9.03 -21.38 8.33
CA ALA A 161 7.78 -22.11 8.19
C ALA A 161 6.64 -21.20 7.69
N MET A 162 5.86 -21.71 6.74
CA MET A 162 4.82 -20.96 6.06
C MET A 162 3.44 -21.46 6.47
N ARG A 163 2.46 -20.54 6.62
CA ARG A 163 1.06 -20.88 6.86
C ARG A 163 0.15 -20.08 5.94
N LEU A 164 -0.62 -20.79 5.13
CA LEU A 164 -1.57 -20.16 4.22
C LEU A 164 -2.84 -19.71 4.95
N ALA A 165 -3.42 -18.63 4.45
CA ALA A 165 -4.69 -18.09 4.91
C ALA A 165 -5.45 -17.53 3.72
N ARG A 166 -6.78 -17.57 3.79
CA ARG A 166 -7.60 -16.89 2.80
C ARG A 166 -7.46 -15.39 2.96
N ASP A 167 -7.34 -14.68 1.84
CA ASP A 167 -7.46 -13.24 1.83
C ASP A 167 -8.89 -12.81 2.24
N THR A 168 -8.96 -11.85 3.14
CA THR A 168 -10.22 -11.28 3.65
C THR A 168 -10.45 -9.85 3.16
N GLY A 169 -9.63 -9.36 2.24
CA GLY A 169 -9.70 -7.98 1.72
C GLY A 169 -9.27 -6.92 2.75
N ARG A 170 -8.55 -7.34 3.80
CA ARG A 170 -8.01 -6.42 4.81
C ARG A 170 -6.91 -5.58 4.19
N ARG A 171 -6.80 -4.33 4.62
CA ARG A 171 -5.87 -3.39 3.98
C ARG A 171 -4.43 -3.56 4.46
N TYR A 172 -4.25 -3.83 5.75
CA TYR A 172 -2.95 -3.88 6.41
C TYR A 172 -2.71 -5.20 7.15
N TYR A 173 -3.70 -6.09 7.19
CA TYR A 173 -3.64 -7.41 7.84
C TYR A 173 -3.14 -7.36 9.30
N ILE A 174 -3.50 -6.29 10.02
CA ILE A 174 -3.15 -6.12 11.43
C ILE A 174 -4.06 -7.01 12.27
N ARG A 175 -3.50 -7.67 13.29
CA ARG A 175 -4.24 -8.49 14.25
C ARG A 175 -4.21 -7.91 15.64
N ARG A 176 -5.24 -8.23 16.43
CA ARG A 176 -5.38 -7.81 17.84
C ARG A 176 -4.15 -8.14 18.70
N GLY A 177 -3.52 -9.28 18.44
CA GLY A 177 -2.34 -9.77 19.15
C GLY A 177 -1.00 -9.26 18.59
N ASP A 178 -0.99 -8.52 17.49
CA ASP A 178 0.24 -7.89 17.00
C ASP A 178 0.74 -6.87 18.03
N THR A 179 2.04 -6.58 18.02
CA THR A 179 2.58 -5.41 18.72
C THR A 179 2.29 -4.14 17.91
N MET A 180 2.33 -2.97 18.55
CA MET A 180 2.23 -1.70 17.83
C MET A 180 3.40 -1.51 16.86
N GLN A 181 4.55 -2.10 17.14
CA GLN A 181 5.68 -2.18 16.21
C GLN A 181 5.30 -2.91 14.92
N ALA A 182 4.76 -4.14 15.02
CA ALA A 182 4.32 -4.90 13.86
C ALA A 182 3.20 -4.19 13.09
N ALA A 183 2.25 -3.57 13.79
CA ALA A 183 1.19 -2.78 13.15
C ALA A 183 1.75 -1.61 12.35
N ALA A 184 2.72 -0.87 12.90
CA ALA A 184 3.34 0.24 12.21
C ALA A 184 4.13 -0.22 10.97
N TYR A 185 4.92 -1.30 11.10
CA TYR A 185 5.66 -1.89 9.99
C TYR A 185 4.72 -2.22 8.82
N LYS A 186 3.62 -2.96 9.09
CA LYS A 186 2.63 -3.33 8.07
C LYS A 186 2.00 -2.11 7.38
N VAL A 187 1.63 -1.09 8.16
CA VAL A 187 1.04 0.14 7.61
C VAL A 187 2.06 0.90 6.76
N PHE A 188 3.30 1.05 7.24
CA PHE A 188 4.34 1.77 6.52
C PHE A 188 4.76 1.05 5.25
N ALA A 189 5.01 -0.26 5.32
CA ALA A 189 5.38 -1.08 4.16
C ALA A 189 4.31 -1.01 3.07
N ARG A 190 3.02 -1.14 3.43
CA ARG A 190 1.93 -1.04 2.45
C ARG A 190 1.85 0.34 1.81
N LEU A 191 1.91 1.41 2.60
CA LEU A 191 1.84 2.78 2.08
C LEU A 191 3.09 3.16 1.28
N TYR A 192 4.25 2.61 1.63
CA TYR A 192 5.49 2.78 0.88
C TYR A 192 5.39 2.08 -0.48
N GLY A 193 4.91 0.83 -0.53
CA GLY A 193 4.61 0.15 -1.79
C GLY A 193 3.59 0.90 -2.66
N ASP A 194 2.57 1.52 -2.05
CA ASP A 194 1.63 2.40 -2.76
C ASP A 194 2.33 3.62 -3.40
N VAL A 195 3.35 4.19 -2.75
CA VAL A 195 4.14 5.29 -3.32
C VAL A 195 5.03 4.80 -4.46
N ARG A 196 5.75 3.68 -4.26
CA ARG A 196 6.64 3.08 -5.26
C ARG A 196 5.89 2.74 -6.55
N SER A 197 4.71 2.14 -6.46
CA SER A 197 3.90 1.74 -7.63
C SER A 197 3.33 2.90 -8.45
N ARG A 198 3.43 4.15 -7.96
CA ARG A 198 2.92 5.35 -8.64
C ARG A 198 4.02 6.23 -9.19
N GLU A 199 5.27 5.88 -8.97
CA GLU A 199 6.43 6.64 -9.44
C GLU A 199 6.43 6.72 -10.97
N ASP A 200 6.33 5.58 -11.64
CA ASP A 200 6.42 5.51 -13.11
C ASP A 200 5.33 6.34 -13.79
N GLY A 201 4.12 6.38 -13.25
CA GLY A 201 3.02 7.21 -13.79
C GLY A 201 3.36 8.70 -13.76
N VAL A 202 3.99 9.19 -12.68
CA VAL A 202 4.43 10.60 -12.61
C VAL A 202 5.56 10.88 -13.59
N ARG A 203 6.47 9.93 -13.79
CA ARG A 203 7.58 10.06 -14.75
C ARG A 203 7.10 10.08 -16.20
N GLN A 204 6.04 9.32 -16.50
CA GLN A 204 5.42 9.28 -17.82
C GLN A 204 4.56 10.51 -18.11
N ASP A 205 3.95 11.12 -17.08
CA ASP A 205 3.01 12.26 -17.19
C ASP A 205 1.94 12.04 -18.29
N ALA A 206 1.44 10.79 -18.40
CA ALA A 206 0.46 10.41 -19.41
C ALA A 206 -0.96 10.87 -19.03
N ASP A 207 -1.26 10.90 -17.74
CA ASP A 207 -2.52 11.36 -17.17
C ASP A 207 -2.28 12.30 -15.99
N ILE A 208 -3.01 13.41 -15.94
CA ILE A 208 -3.00 14.38 -14.84
C ILE A 208 -3.32 13.72 -13.48
N GLU A 209 -4.09 12.63 -13.51
CA GLU A 209 -4.43 11.83 -12.34
C GLU A 209 -3.24 11.07 -11.74
N ASP A 210 -2.16 10.81 -12.50
CA ASP A 210 -1.00 10.10 -11.99
C ASP A 210 -0.28 10.92 -10.91
N LEU A 211 -0.09 12.22 -11.16
CA LEU A 211 0.46 13.15 -10.16
C LEU A 211 -0.46 13.26 -8.94
N HIS A 212 -1.78 13.30 -9.15
CA HIS A 212 -2.76 13.33 -8.06
C HIS A 212 -2.64 12.09 -7.16
N LYS A 213 -2.67 10.89 -7.76
CA LYS A 213 -2.57 9.61 -7.04
C LYS A 213 -1.25 9.47 -6.29
N PHE A 214 -0.13 9.83 -6.92
CA PHE A 214 1.19 9.81 -6.26
C PHE A 214 1.21 10.73 -5.04
N ARG A 215 0.74 11.98 -5.19
CA ARG A 215 0.61 12.93 -4.07
C ARG A 215 -0.25 12.40 -2.93
N VAL A 216 -1.37 11.76 -3.26
CA VAL A 216 -2.25 11.14 -2.26
C VAL A 216 -1.50 10.05 -1.50
N ALA A 217 -0.77 9.16 -2.19
CA ALA A 217 0.03 8.11 -1.57
C ALA A 217 1.13 8.67 -0.66
N THR A 218 1.96 9.61 -1.13
CA THR A 218 3.05 10.21 -0.35
C THR A 218 2.52 10.92 0.90
N ARG A 219 1.38 11.60 0.78
CA ARG A 219 0.72 12.29 1.91
C ARG A 219 0.19 11.31 2.95
N ARG A 220 -0.36 10.17 2.52
CA ARG A 220 -0.83 9.11 3.42
C ARG A 220 0.35 8.46 4.16
N LEU A 221 1.45 8.16 3.47
CA LEU A 221 2.69 7.65 4.07
C LEU A 221 3.22 8.61 5.15
N ARG A 222 3.35 9.89 4.82
CA ARG A 222 3.78 10.92 5.78
C ARG A 222 2.83 11.06 6.98
N ALA A 223 1.52 10.92 6.75
CA ALA A 223 0.54 10.94 7.82
C ALA A 223 0.66 9.72 8.73
N ALA A 224 0.98 8.54 8.21
CA ALA A 224 1.26 7.35 8.98
C ALA A 224 2.47 7.56 9.91
N PHE A 225 3.58 8.10 9.42
CA PHE A 225 4.72 8.44 10.27
C PHE A 225 4.31 9.40 11.41
N ARG A 226 3.47 10.40 11.12
CA ARG A 226 2.97 11.31 12.18
C ARG A 226 2.02 10.61 13.16
N ALA A 227 1.18 9.68 12.68
CA ALA A 227 0.21 8.95 13.48
C ALA A 227 0.89 8.09 14.56
N PHE A 228 2.02 7.46 14.23
CA PHE A 228 2.76 6.56 15.11
C PHE A 228 3.87 7.23 15.94
N ARG A 229 4.03 8.57 15.88
CA ARG A 229 4.93 9.31 16.79
C ARG A 229 4.72 9.01 18.28
N PRO A 230 3.49 8.84 18.79
CA PRO A 230 3.29 8.47 20.19
C PRO A 230 3.83 7.09 20.57
N VAL A 231 4.13 6.23 19.59
CA VAL A 231 4.65 4.86 19.75
C VAL A 231 6.19 4.87 19.70
N PHE A 232 6.78 5.48 18.67
CA PHE A 232 8.23 5.44 18.43
C PHE A 232 8.99 6.71 18.84
N GLY A 233 8.28 7.76 19.23
CA GLY A 233 8.87 9.09 19.38
C GLY A 233 8.98 9.84 18.06
N ARG A 234 9.28 11.14 18.15
CA ARG A 234 9.39 12.01 16.97
C ARG A 234 10.67 11.74 16.19
N GLU A 235 11.79 11.58 16.88
CA GLU A 235 13.13 11.46 16.30
C GLU A 235 13.24 10.24 15.38
N ALA A 236 12.77 9.08 15.85
CA ALA A 236 12.81 7.83 15.09
C ALA A 236 12.08 7.88 13.73
N LEU A 237 11.09 8.78 13.59
CA LEU A 237 10.28 8.90 12.37
C LEU A 237 10.56 10.20 11.60
N GLN A 238 11.49 11.03 12.08
CA GLN A 238 11.68 12.39 11.57
C GLN A 238 12.29 12.39 10.17
N GLU A 239 13.30 11.55 9.94
CA GLU A 239 14.01 11.48 8.66
C GLU A 239 13.08 11.06 7.53
N ALA A 240 12.42 9.90 7.65
CA ALA A 240 11.44 9.42 6.67
C ALA A 240 10.28 10.41 6.47
N ALA A 241 9.79 11.06 7.53
CA ALA A 241 8.74 12.06 7.42
C ALA A 241 9.20 13.36 6.74
N ALA A 242 10.48 13.73 6.86
CA ALA A 242 11.08 14.86 6.18
C ALA A 242 11.30 14.55 4.70
N ALA A 243 11.84 13.38 4.36
CA ALA A 243 12.01 12.95 2.98
C ALA A 243 10.67 12.87 2.23
N ALA A 244 9.63 12.30 2.85
CA ALA A 244 8.27 12.28 2.27
C ALA A 244 7.69 13.69 2.11
N ARG A 245 8.08 14.64 2.97
CA ARG A 245 7.68 16.06 2.82
C ARG A 245 8.39 16.72 1.65
N THR A 246 9.66 16.41 1.41
CA THR A 246 10.43 16.92 0.26
C THR A 246 9.77 16.51 -1.05
N VAL A 247 9.52 15.20 -1.23
CA VAL A 247 8.82 14.66 -2.42
C VAL A 247 7.42 15.27 -2.58
N ALA A 248 6.65 15.33 -1.50
CA ALA A 248 5.31 15.94 -1.56
C ALA A 248 5.31 17.44 -1.90
N ARG A 249 6.40 18.17 -1.60
CA ARG A 249 6.51 19.60 -1.91
C ARG A 249 6.91 19.86 -3.36
N ALA A 250 7.77 19.01 -3.92
CA ALA A 250 8.20 19.12 -5.32
C ALA A 250 7.01 19.14 -6.28
N THR A 251 5.98 18.34 -5.98
CA THR A 251 4.76 18.19 -6.78
C THR A 251 3.73 19.31 -6.60
N ASN A 252 3.97 20.31 -5.73
CA ASN A 252 2.94 21.32 -5.41
C ASN A 252 2.62 22.23 -6.60
N ALA A 253 3.65 22.82 -7.23
CA ALA A 253 3.45 23.78 -8.31
C ALA A 253 2.69 23.14 -9.49
N ALA A 254 3.08 21.92 -9.88
CA ALA A 254 2.41 21.17 -10.93
C ALA A 254 0.95 20.87 -10.58
N ARG A 255 0.67 20.42 -9.34
CA ARG A 255 -0.72 20.16 -8.93
C ARG A 255 -1.57 21.43 -8.83
N ASP A 256 -1.01 22.56 -8.42
CA ASP A 256 -1.74 23.82 -8.37
C ASP A 256 -2.17 24.25 -9.79
N LEU A 257 -1.30 24.03 -10.78
CA LEU A 257 -1.62 24.22 -12.20
C LEU A 257 -2.66 23.21 -12.71
N ASP A 258 -2.53 21.93 -12.35
CA ASP A 258 -3.51 20.90 -12.70
C ASP A 258 -4.92 21.26 -12.23
N VAL A 259 -5.05 21.68 -10.98
CA VAL A 259 -6.33 22.09 -10.39
C VAL A 259 -6.89 23.31 -11.10
N PHE A 260 -6.04 24.23 -11.56
CA PHE A 260 -6.49 25.39 -12.33
C PHE A 260 -6.99 25.00 -13.73
N ILE A 261 -6.30 24.08 -14.40
CA ILE A 261 -6.72 23.52 -15.69
C ILE A 261 -8.06 22.80 -15.55
N GLU A 262 -8.17 21.87 -14.59
CA GLU A 262 -9.41 21.15 -14.27
C GLU A 262 -10.58 22.13 -14.01
N ALA A 263 -10.32 23.25 -13.32
CA ALA A 263 -11.34 24.26 -13.06
C ALA A 263 -11.82 25.00 -14.32
N LEU A 264 -10.90 25.32 -15.25
CA LEU A 264 -11.24 25.92 -16.54
C LEU A 264 -12.04 24.95 -17.42
N GLU A 265 -11.69 23.67 -17.39
CA GLU A 265 -12.39 22.60 -18.12
C GLU A 265 -13.81 22.39 -17.59
N VAL A 266 -13.97 22.23 -16.27
CA VAL A 266 -15.28 22.05 -15.61
C VAL A 266 -16.18 23.28 -15.77
N ALA A 267 -15.61 24.46 -16.00
CA ALA A 267 -16.36 25.68 -16.30
C ALA A 267 -16.63 25.88 -17.81
N GLU A 268 -16.14 24.99 -18.68
CA GLU A 268 -16.24 25.10 -20.14
C GLU A 268 -15.65 26.41 -20.69
N PHE A 269 -14.61 26.91 -20.02
CA PHE A 269 -13.97 28.18 -20.36
C PHE A 269 -12.71 28.03 -21.21
N THR A 270 -12.17 26.83 -21.36
CA THR A 270 -10.91 26.58 -22.09
C THR A 270 -10.90 27.18 -23.50
N SER A 271 -12.00 27.05 -24.26
CA SER A 271 -12.14 27.61 -25.61
C SER A 271 -12.28 29.14 -25.64
N ARG A 272 -12.64 29.77 -24.52
CA ARG A 272 -12.80 31.22 -24.38
C ARG A 272 -11.49 31.93 -24.03
N VAL A 273 -10.53 31.21 -23.46
CA VAL A 273 -9.23 31.75 -23.03
C VAL A 273 -8.04 30.94 -23.57
N PRO A 274 -7.93 30.75 -24.90
CA PRO A 274 -6.89 29.90 -25.50
C PRO A 274 -5.46 30.38 -25.17
N THR A 275 -5.24 31.70 -25.13
CA THR A 275 -3.95 32.31 -24.76
C THR A 275 -3.57 32.04 -23.30
N LEU A 276 -4.53 32.10 -22.37
CA LEU A 276 -4.31 31.72 -20.98
C LEU A 276 -3.99 30.24 -20.87
N MET A 277 -4.72 29.40 -21.62
CA MET A 277 -4.50 27.96 -21.62
C MET A 277 -3.08 27.62 -22.10
N GLU A 278 -2.62 28.19 -23.21
CA GLU A 278 -1.23 28.00 -23.67
C GLU A 278 -0.18 28.39 -22.62
N ARG A 279 -0.37 29.53 -21.92
CA ARG A 279 0.53 29.96 -20.85
C ARG A 279 0.52 28.98 -19.67
N VAL A 280 -0.66 28.57 -19.21
CA VAL A 280 -0.81 27.63 -18.08
C VAL A 280 -0.22 26.26 -18.42
N SER A 281 -0.43 25.75 -19.64
CA SER A 281 0.17 24.49 -20.10
C SER A 281 1.69 24.55 -20.15
N ARG A 282 2.26 25.69 -20.60
CA ARG A 282 3.71 25.90 -20.60
C ARG A 282 4.27 25.89 -19.18
N ASP A 283 3.60 26.59 -18.26
CA ASP A 283 4.00 26.64 -16.86
C ASP A 283 3.86 25.28 -16.17
N ARG A 284 2.81 24.50 -16.51
CA ARG A 284 2.63 23.12 -16.04
C ARG A 284 3.80 22.25 -16.49
N ALA A 285 4.15 22.31 -17.77
CA ALA A 285 5.29 21.56 -18.30
C ALA A 285 6.60 21.92 -17.58
N ALA A 286 6.81 23.20 -17.24
CA ALA A 286 7.96 23.62 -16.45
C ALA A 286 7.92 23.11 -14.99
N ALA A 287 6.75 23.13 -14.35
CA ALA A 287 6.56 22.63 -12.99
C ALA A 287 6.69 21.10 -12.90
N ILE A 288 6.26 20.36 -13.93
CA ILE A 288 6.49 18.92 -14.04
C ILE A 288 7.98 18.63 -14.18
N ARG A 289 8.71 19.35 -15.05
CA ARG A 289 10.18 19.21 -15.12
C ARG A 289 10.85 19.44 -13.77
N GLY A 290 10.49 20.50 -13.05
CA GLY A 290 11.02 20.75 -11.70
C GLY A 290 10.61 19.66 -10.67
N THR A 291 9.48 18.99 -10.87
CA THR A 291 9.11 17.80 -10.08
C THR A 291 10.05 16.64 -10.40
N LEU A 292 10.26 16.36 -11.69
CA LEU A 292 11.14 15.29 -12.17
C LEU A 292 12.58 15.51 -11.72
N ASP A 293 13.12 16.73 -11.80
CA ASP A 293 14.47 17.05 -11.31
C ASP A 293 14.67 16.65 -9.83
N VAL A 294 13.65 16.78 -8.98
CA VAL A 294 13.70 16.35 -7.58
C VAL A 294 13.57 14.83 -7.43
N LEU A 295 12.80 14.19 -8.32
CA LEU A 295 12.63 12.74 -8.34
C LEU A 295 13.84 12.00 -8.95
N ASP A 296 14.55 12.63 -9.88
CA ASP A 296 15.78 12.13 -10.53
C ASP A 296 17.04 12.46 -9.73
N GLY A 297 17.00 13.52 -8.91
CA GLY A 297 18.03 13.82 -7.94
C GLY A 297 17.87 13.05 -6.62
N ASP A 298 18.52 13.53 -5.56
CA ASP A 298 18.53 12.89 -4.24
C ASP A 298 17.17 12.87 -3.51
N GLY A 299 16.15 13.55 -4.04
CA GLY A 299 14.89 13.76 -3.33
C GLY A 299 14.12 12.47 -3.10
N PHE A 300 13.95 11.67 -4.17
CA PHE A 300 13.20 10.43 -4.10
C PHE A 300 14.05 9.26 -3.57
N ASP A 301 15.31 9.18 -3.98
CA ASP A 301 16.27 8.24 -3.39
C ASP A 301 16.42 8.44 -1.87
N GLY A 302 16.41 9.69 -1.40
CA GLY A 302 16.39 10.00 0.03
C GLY A 302 15.13 9.49 0.73
N LEU A 303 13.97 9.51 0.08
CA LEU A 303 12.73 8.91 0.60
C LEU A 303 12.83 7.38 0.67
N VAL A 304 13.35 6.75 -0.38
CA VAL A 304 13.59 5.30 -0.45
C VAL A 304 14.51 4.88 0.69
N ARG A 305 15.72 5.44 0.77
CA ARG A 305 16.72 5.12 1.81
C ARG A 305 16.18 5.33 3.23
N ALA A 306 15.56 6.48 3.49
CA ALA A 306 15.04 6.78 4.83
C ALA A 306 13.88 5.86 5.23
N THR A 307 13.01 5.48 4.27
CA THR A 307 11.86 4.62 4.56
C THR A 307 12.28 3.16 4.71
N GLU A 308 13.18 2.66 3.86
CA GLU A 308 13.71 1.30 3.95
C GLU A 308 14.58 1.12 5.19
N GLY A 309 15.43 2.09 5.53
CA GLY A 309 16.18 2.09 6.77
C GLY A 309 15.28 2.09 8.01
N LEU A 310 14.18 2.86 7.97
CA LEU A 310 13.17 2.82 9.03
C LEU A 310 12.47 1.45 9.10
N LEU A 311 12.02 0.90 7.97
CA LEU A 311 11.33 -0.40 7.93
C LEU A 311 12.22 -1.53 8.44
N ALA A 312 13.48 -1.56 8.02
CA ALA A 312 14.48 -2.48 8.54
C ALA A 312 14.65 -2.28 10.05
N GLY A 313 14.88 -1.05 10.51
CA GLY A 313 15.09 -0.74 11.93
C GLY A 313 13.89 -0.98 12.86
N ILE A 314 12.68 -1.15 12.32
CA ILE A 314 11.49 -1.52 13.11
C ILE A 314 10.95 -2.91 12.76
N HIS A 315 11.64 -3.70 11.94
CA HIS A 315 11.17 -5.02 11.54
C HIS A 315 11.06 -5.94 12.77
N PRO A 316 9.87 -6.48 13.11
CA PRO A 316 9.65 -7.19 14.38
C PRO A 316 10.40 -8.50 14.55
N GLN A 317 11.02 -9.05 13.50
CA GLN A 317 11.87 -10.24 13.61
C GLN A 317 13.36 -9.92 13.68
N SER A 318 13.75 -8.68 13.38
CA SER A 318 15.15 -8.30 13.23
C SER A 318 15.58 -7.31 14.32
N HIS A 319 14.64 -6.52 14.83
CA HIS A 319 14.90 -5.51 15.84
C HIS A 319 13.77 -5.46 16.87
N ASP A 320 14.15 -5.44 18.14
CA ASP A 320 13.24 -5.12 19.22
C ASP A 320 13.32 -3.62 19.51
N VAL A 321 12.18 -2.93 19.37
CA VAL A 321 12.11 -1.52 19.75
C VAL A 321 11.85 -1.44 21.25
N GLU A 322 12.86 -1.02 22.01
CA GLU A 322 12.82 -0.83 23.47
C GLU A 322 11.96 0.39 23.88
N ARG A 323 10.66 0.36 23.55
CA ARG A 323 9.67 1.37 23.96
C ARG A 323 8.39 0.68 24.38
N ALA A 324 7.94 0.97 25.60
CA ALA A 324 6.75 0.34 26.20
C ALA A 324 5.51 0.35 25.29
N ARG A 325 5.28 1.44 24.55
CA ARG A 325 4.16 1.53 23.60
C ARG A 325 4.38 0.77 22.30
N ALA A 326 5.62 0.61 21.83
CA ALA A 326 5.93 -0.19 20.65
C ALA A 326 5.69 -1.68 20.91
N SER A 327 6.06 -2.14 22.12
CA SER A 327 5.84 -3.52 22.57
C SER A 327 4.39 -3.81 23.00
N ALA A 328 3.57 -2.77 23.25
CA ALA A 328 2.16 -2.93 23.61
C ALA A 328 1.37 -3.62 22.49
N ARG A 329 0.33 -4.39 22.87
CA ARG A 329 -0.53 -5.07 21.90
C ARG A 329 -1.48 -4.07 21.25
N VAL A 330 -1.80 -4.30 19.97
CA VAL A 330 -2.68 -3.42 19.22
C VAL A 330 -4.06 -3.30 19.87
N ARG A 331 -4.61 -4.41 20.38
CA ARG A 331 -5.92 -4.41 21.09
C ARG A 331 -5.97 -3.44 22.28
N ASP A 332 -4.83 -3.16 22.91
CA ASP A 332 -4.75 -2.35 24.12
C ASP A 332 -4.46 -0.88 23.79
N GLU A 333 -3.58 -0.61 22.82
CA GLU A 333 -3.13 0.76 22.50
C GLU A 333 -3.92 1.43 21.37
N ALA A 334 -4.44 0.69 20.39
CA ALA A 334 -5.17 1.26 19.25
C ALA A 334 -6.41 2.08 19.68
N PRO A 335 -7.29 1.60 20.60
CA PRO A 335 -8.41 2.41 21.08
C PRO A 335 -7.95 3.71 21.75
N ARG A 336 -6.83 3.68 22.49
CA ARG A 336 -6.28 4.86 23.16
C ARG A 336 -5.79 5.91 22.15
N MET A 337 -5.19 5.47 21.05
CA MET A 337 -4.75 6.36 19.97
C MET A 337 -5.94 7.07 19.32
N VAL A 338 -7.00 6.33 18.97
CA VAL A 338 -8.22 6.91 18.37
C VAL A 338 -8.88 7.88 19.35
N ARG A 339 -9.09 7.47 20.60
CA ARG A 339 -9.70 8.29 21.65
C ARG A 339 -9.02 9.63 21.85
N ARG A 340 -7.68 9.66 21.90
CA ARG A 340 -6.92 10.91 22.03
C ARG A 340 -7.20 11.88 20.87
N ARG A 341 -7.41 11.35 19.66
CA ARG A 341 -7.70 12.16 18.47
C ARG A 341 -9.16 12.63 18.44
N VAL A 342 -10.10 11.81 18.88
CA VAL A 342 -11.51 12.23 19.08
C VAL A 342 -11.56 13.40 20.04
N ARG A 343 -10.94 13.29 21.22
CA ARG A 343 -10.89 14.39 22.21
C ARG A 343 -10.30 15.66 21.61
N ARG A 344 -9.21 15.55 20.84
CA ARG A 344 -8.59 16.71 20.17
C ARG A 344 -9.52 17.37 19.15
N VAL A 345 -10.37 16.62 18.46
CA VAL A 345 -11.38 17.20 17.55
C VAL A 345 -12.49 17.89 18.36
N LEU A 346 -12.95 17.28 19.45
CA LEU A 346 -13.99 17.84 20.32
C LEU A 346 -13.55 19.11 21.06
N GLU A 347 -12.25 19.37 21.25
CA GLU A 347 -11.75 20.64 21.78
C GLU A 347 -12.15 21.86 20.94
N TYR A 348 -12.55 21.65 19.68
CA TYR A 348 -13.08 22.72 18.82
C TYR A 348 -14.58 22.95 19.01
N ALA A 349 -15.30 22.04 19.68
CA ALA A 349 -16.72 22.21 19.96
C ALA A 349 -16.94 23.43 20.87
N GLY A 350 -17.95 24.23 20.55
CA GLY A 350 -18.27 25.46 21.29
C GLY A 350 -17.27 26.61 21.14
N THR A 351 -16.22 26.45 20.31
CA THR A 351 -15.18 27.49 20.11
C THR A 351 -15.02 27.93 18.65
N LEU A 352 -15.75 27.29 17.73
CA LEU A 352 -15.81 27.66 16.32
C LEU A 352 -16.84 28.78 16.15
N ALA A 353 -16.37 29.99 15.94
CA ALA A 353 -17.20 31.10 15.49
C ALA A 353 -17.32 31.11 13.96
N ASP A 354 -18.41 31.69 13.45
CA ASP A 354 -18.58 31.91 12.03
C ASP A 354 -17.46 32.81 11.47
N GLY A 355 -16.80 32.36 10.39
CA GLY A 355 -15.75 33.12 9.71
C GLY A 355 -14.32 32.91 10.24
N ASP A 356 -14.11 32.05 11.24
CA ASP A 356 -12.76 31.73 11.73
C ASP A 356 -12.06 30.67 10.84
N ASP A 357 -11.61 31.10 9.66
CA ASP A 357 -10.92 30.26 8.68
C ASP A 357 -9.67 29.57 9.26
N ALA A 358 -8.98 30.23 10.19
CA ALA A 358 -7.81 29.67 10.86
C ALA A 358 -8.20 28.47 11.75
N ARG A 359 -9.27 28.59 12.55
CA ARG A 359 -9.74 27.47 13.36
C ARG A 359 -10.39 26.36 12.54
N LEU A 360 -11.08 26.69 11.45
CA LEU A 360 -11.56 25.68 10.50
C LEU A 360 -10.39 24.90 9.86
N HIS A 361 -9.29 25.58 9.54
CA HIS A 361 -8.08 24.93 9.05
C HIS A 361 -7.45 24.00 10.11
N ASP A 362 -7.35 24.46 11.35
CA ASP A 362 -6.84 23.66 12.46
C ASP A 362 -7.72 22.43 12.75
N LEU A 363 -9.05 22.60 12.71
CA LEU A 363 -10.02 21.52 12.82
C LEU A 363 -9.83 20.51 11.68
N ARG A 364 -9.66 20.98 10.43
CA ARG A 364 -9.37 20.12 9.28
C ARG A 364 -8.12 19.28 9.50
N ILE A 365 -7.05 19.88 10.05
CA ILE A 365 -5.83 19.14 10.40
C ILE A 365 -6.12 18.09 11.49
N ALA A 366 -6.86 18.45 12.54
CA ALA A 366 -7.22 17.54 13.62
C ALA A 366 -8.07 16.36 13.11
N GLY A 367 -9.13 16.64 12.34
CA GLY A 367 -9.99 15.65 11.72
C GLY A 367 -9.24 14.73 10.77
N LYS A 368 -8.32 15.28 9.95
CA LYS A 368 -7.45 14.50 9.06
C LYS A 368 -6.62 13.48 9.82
N HIS A 369 -6.07 13.87 10.96
CA HIS A 369 -5.33 12.94 11.78
C HIS A 369 -6.22 11.88 12.44
N LEU A 370 -7.43 12.24 12.89
CA LEU A 370 -8.38 11.28 13.44
C LEU A 370 -8.75 10.24 12.37
N ARG A 371 -9.16 10.69 11.18
CA ARG A 371 -9.47 9.80 10.05
C ARG A 371 -8.34 8.84 9.74
N TYR A 372 -7.10 9.33 9.60
CA TYR A 372 -5.98 8.46 9.25
C TYR A 372 -5.69 7.42 10.33
N VAL A 373 -5.66 7.82 11.61
CA VAL A 373 -5.47 6.86 12.71
C VAL A 373 -6.58 5.80 12.69
N SER A 374 -7.83 6.20 12.49
CA SER A 374 -8.96 5.29 12.37
C SER A 374 -8.84 4.37 11.15
N GLU A 375 -8.47 4.89 9.97
CA GLU A 375 -8.26 4.09 8.75
C GLU A 375 -7.12 3.08 8.89
N PHE A 376 -6.01 3.46 9.54
CA PHE A 376 -4.86 2.56 9.76
C PHE A 376 -5.19 1.43 10.74
N LEU A 377 -6.14 1.65 11.64
CA LEU A 377 -6.54 0.70 12.68
C LEU A 377 -7.90 0.02 12.39
N ALA A 378 -8.49 0.30 11.22
CA ALA A 378 -9.81 -0.20 10.83
C ALA A 378 -9.87 -1.73 10.77
N ASP A 379 -8.79 -2.40 10.35
CA ASP A 379 -8.71 -3.87 10.31
C ASP A 379 -8.97 -4.55 11.67
N ILE A 380 -8.84 -3.81 12.78
CA ILE A 380 -9.02 -4.31 14.15
C ILE A 380 -10.22 -3.66 14.84
N LEU A 381 -10.47 -2.39 14.55
CA LEU A 381 -11.48 -1.58 15.22
C LEU A 381 -12.74 -1.34 14.37
N ALA A 382 -12.90 -2.02 13.22
CA ALA A 382 -13.91 -1.74 12.20
C ALA A 382 -15.26 -1.24 12.76
N ASP A 383 -15.93 -2.04 13.58
CA ASP A 383 -17.26 -1.72 14.15
C ASP A 383 -17.25 -0.48 15.07
N HIS A 384 -16.09 -0.15 15.64
CA HIS A 384 -15.88 0.96 16.57
C HIS A 384 -15.44 2.25 15.86
N VAL A 385 -14.86 2.17 14.65
CA VAL A 385 -14.31 3.33 13.94
C VAL A 385 -14.97 3.62 12.60
N ALA A 386 -15.84 2.75 12.08
CA ALA A 386 -16.55 2.98 10.82
C ALA A 386 -17.32 4.32 10.85
N ASP A 387 -18.16 4.51 11.87
CA ASP A 387 -18.93 5.75 12.05
C ASP A 387 -18.02 6.98 12.20
N VAL A 388 -16.89 6.84 12.90
CA VAL A 388 -15.89 7.92 13.05
C VAL A 388 -15.24 8.25 11.71
N ILE A 389 -14.90 7.24 10.91
CA ILE A 389 -14.31 7.42 9.58
C ILE A 389 -15.31 8.15 8.68
N ASP A 390 -16.58 7.76 8.71
CA ASP A 390 -17.60 8.35 7.85
C ASP A 390 -17.96 9.78 8.27
N ASP A 391 -18.04 10.07 9.57
CA ASP A 391 -18.15 11.45 10.06
C ASP A 391 -16.96 12.30 9.63
N MET A 392 -15.75 11.77 9.79
CA MET A 392 -14.55 12.50 9.42
C MET A 392 -14.40 12.66 7.91
N LYS A 393 -14.95 11.74 7.09
CA LYS A 393 -15.03 11.93 5.63
C LYS A 393 -15.95 13.11 5.32
N ALA A 394 -17.19 13.09 5.79
CA ALA A 394 -18.15 14.15 5.54
C ALA A 394 -17.59 15.54 5.95
N LEU A 395 -17.11 15.64 7.19
CA LEU A 395 -16.49 16.87 7.68
C LEU A 395 -15.28 17.30 6.85
N GLN A 396 -14.43 16.37 6.41
CA GLN A 396 -13.27 16.70 5.58
C GLN A 396 -13.61 17.03 4.14
N ASP A 397 -14.70 16.52 3.60
CA ASP A 397 -15.14 16.84 2.24
C ASP A 397 -15.60 18.30 2.22
N SER A 398 -16.40 18.72 3.22
CA SER A 398 -16.80 20.12 3.38
C SER A 398 -15.62 21.05 3.74
N LEU A 399 -14.80 20.70 4.73
CA LEU A 399 -13.60 21.49 5.09
C LEU A 399 -12.54 21.51 3.98
N GLY A 400 -12.44 20.42 3.22
CA GLY A 400 -11.58 20.27 2.06
C GLY A 400 -12.02 21.20 0.95
N GLU A 401 -13.30 21.17 0.56
CA GLU A 401 -13.83 22.07 -0.46
C GLU A 401 -13.67 23.54 -0.08
N MET A 402 -13.91 23.94 1.17
CA MET A 402 -13.67 25.32 1.62
C MET A 402 -12.20 25.72 1.49
N ASN A 403 -11.28 24.84 1.90
CA ASN A 403 -9.84 25.07 1.76
C ASN A 403 -9.42 25.16 0.28
N ASP A 404 -9.96 24.29 -0.56
CA ASP A 404 -9.63 24.25 -1.98
C ASP A 404 -10.17 25.49 -2.70
N CYS A 405 -11.36 25.97 -2.32
CA CYS A 405 -11.88 27.26 -2.80
C CYS A 405 -10.98 28.43 -2.37
N ALA A 406 -10.49 28.45 -1.13
CA ALA A 406 -9.59 29.49 -0.65
C ALA A 406 -8.24 29.49 -1.40
N VAL A 407 -7.66 28.30 -1.62
CA VAL A 407 -6.41 28.14 -2.39
C VAL A 407 -6.62 28.51 -3.85
N GLN A 408 -7.73 28.09 -4.46
CA GLN A 408 -8.05 28.41 -5.85
C GLN A 408 -8.20 29.92 -6.05
N ARG A 409 -8.89 30.62 -5.14
CA ARG A 409 -9.03 32.08 -5.19
C ARG A 409 -7.67 32.79 -5.13
N ASP A 410 -6.86 32.45 -4.13
CA ASP A 410 -5.51 33.03 -3.95
C ASP A 410 -4.60 32.73 -5.15
N TYR A 411 -4.70 31.53 -5.73
CA TYR A 411 -3.99 31.18 -6.97
C TYR A 411 -4.43 32.06 -8.15
N ILE A 412 -5.74 32.21 -8.36
CA ILE A 412 -6.31 33.02 -9.44
C ILE A 412 -5.88 34.50 -9.31
N GLU A 413 -5.96 35.05 -8.10
CA GLU A 413 -5.57 36.44 -7.81
C GLU A 413 -4.09 36.70 -8.12
N ARG A 414 -3.19 35.81 -7.69
CA ARG A 414 -1.76 35.90 -8.01
C ARG A 414 -1.50 35.77 -9.51
N ARG A 415 -2.24 34.90 -10.20
CA ARG A 415 -2.11 34.69 -11.64
C ARG A 415 -2.50 35.96 -12.41
N MET A 416 -3.56 36.65 -11.98
CA MET A 416 -3.97 37.93 -12.55
C MET A 416 -2.90 39.00 -12.38
N GLN A 417 -2.30 39.10 -11.19
CA GLN A 417 -1.23 40.05 -10.90
C GLN A 417 0.03 39.80 -11.75
N ASN A 418 0.41 38.53 -11.94
CA ASN A 418 1.59 38.17 -12.74
C ASN A 418 1.37 38.36 -14.25
N THR A 419 0.13 38.22 -14.74
CA THR A 419 -0.20 38.42 -16.17
C THR A 419 -0.10 39.90 -16.57
N ALA A 420 -0.27 40.83 -15.64
CA ALA A 420 -0.09 42.27 -15.87
C ALA A 420 1.34 42.65 -16.31
N ALA A 421 2.34 41.80 -16.04
CA ALA A 421 3.74 42.02 -16.44
C ALA A 421 4.04 41.61 -17.90
N ASP A 422 3.23 40.74 -18.51
CA ASP A 422 3.43 40.15 -19.86
C ASP A 422 2.40 40.67 -20.88
N GLY A 423 2.08 41.97 -20.84
CA GLY A 423 1.11 42.60 -21.76
C GLY A 423 -0.34 42.59 -21.30
N GLY A 424 -0.61 42.10 -20.08
CA GLY A 424 -1.92 42.16 -19.43
C GLY A 424 -2.91 41.09 -19.88
N PRO A 425 -3.89 40.73 -19.03
CA PRO A 425 -4.97 39.85 -19.42
C PRO A 425 -5.91 40.56 -20.40
N SER A 426 -6.46 39.83 -21.37
CA SER A 426 -7.53 40.37 -22.22
C SER A 426 -8.83 40.56 -21.41
N ASP A 427 -9.74 41.42 -21.87
CA ASP A 427 -11.06 41.62 -21.21
C ASP A 427 -11.82 40.30 -21.03
N VAL A 428 -11.71 39.38 -22.00
CA VAL A 428 -12.32 38.05 -21.94
C VAL A 428 -11.70 37.21 -20.83
N GLU A 429 -10.37 37.28 -20.64
CA GLU A 429 -9.67 36.59 -19.56
C GLU A 429 -10.07 37.13 -18.19
N VAL A 430 -10.19 38.46 -18.06
CA VAL A 430 -10.64 39.12 -16.83
C VAL A 430 -12.05 38.65 -16.46
N VAL A 431 -13.03 38.77 -17.37
CA VAL A 431 -14.41 38.35 -17.11
C VAL A 431 -14.50 36.86 -16.80
N THR A 432 -13.74 36.02 -17.51
CA THR A 432 -13.70 34.57 -17.25
C THR A 432 -13.20 34.28 -15.83
N ILE A 433 -12.17 34.99 -15.39
CA ILE A 433 -11.61 34.85 -14.05
C ILE A 433 -12.57 35.35 -12.97
N GLU A 434 -13.23 36.50 -13.18
CA GLU A 434 -14.25 36.99 -12.26
C GLU A 434 -15.40 35.97 -12.08
N LEU A 435 -15.85 35.35 -13.18
CA LEU A 435 -16.85 34.28 -13.13
C LEU A 435 -16.35 33.05 -12.37
N LEU A 436 -15.08 32.66 -12.53
CA LEU A 436 -14.48 31.57 -11.75
C LEU A 436 -14.44 31.90 -10.26
N VAL A 437 -14.02 33.12 -9.88
CA VAL A 437 -13.99 33.56 -8.48
C VAL A 437 -15.39 33.52 -7.87
N ALA A 438 -16.40 34.07 -8.56
CA ALA A 438 -17.78 34.02 -8.11
C ALA A 438 -18.30 32.58 -7.93
N LYS A 439 -17.98 31.67 -8.87
CA LYS A 439 -18.32 30.24 -8.76
C LYS A 439 -17.63 29.58 -7.56
N THR A 440 -16.38 29.93 -7.29
CA THR A 440 -15.59 29.43 -6.16
C THR A 440 -16.16 29.92 -4.82
N GLU A 441 -16.63 31.17 -4.73
CA GLU A 441 -17.28 31.70 -3.53
C GLU A 441 -18.60 30.99 -3.22
N LEU A 442 -19.47 30.82 -4.23
CA LEU A 442 -20.73 30.08 -4.07
C LEU A 442 -20.50 28.63 -3.62
N ARG A 443 -19.45 27.98 -4.12
CA ARG A 443 -19.07 26.62 -3.68
C ARG A 443 -18.62 26.60 -2.23
N ARG A 444 -17.79 27.57 -1.82
CA ARG A 444 -17.35 27.71 -0.42
C ARG A 444 -18.52 27.90 0.54
N GLU A 445 -19.50 28.75 0.19
CA GLU A 445 -20.70 28.97 1.00
C GLU A 445 -21.52 27.69 1.19
N ARG A 446 -21.73 26.93 0.10
CA ARG A 446 -22.42 25.63 0.15
C ARG A 446 -21.67 24.63 1.03
N ALA A 447 -20.34 24.59 0.92
CA ALA A 447 -19.50 23.72 1.75
C ALA A 447 -19.57 24.11 3.23
N LEU A 448 -19.57 25.41 3.56
CA LEU A 448 -19.75 25.89 4.93
C LEU A 448 -21.12 25.48 5.51
N SER A 449 -22.18 25.58 4.72
CA SER A 449 -23.53 25.18 5.13
C SER A 449 -23.61 23.67 5.45
N ARG A 450 -23.03 22.81 4.59
CA ARG A 450 -22.97 21.36 4.87
C ARG A 450 -22.13 21.03 6.09
N PHE A 451 -20.96 21.68 6.22
CA PHE A 451 -20.07 21.52 7.36
C PHE A 451 -20.80 21.75 8.70
N ARG A 452 -21.64 22.78 8.81
CA ARG A 452 -22.40 23.06 10.05
C ARG A 452 -23.27 21.87 10.46
N GLY A 453 -24.07 21.33 9.54
CA GLY A 453 -24.92 20.18 9.84
C GLY A 453 -24.14 18.90 10.16
N GLU A 454 -23.00 18.68 9.50
CA GLU A 454 -22.09 17.57 9.79
C GLU A 454 -21.42 17.72 11.16
N TRP A 455 -21.06 18.95 11.53
CA TRP A 455 -20.41 19.28 12.79
C TRP A 455 -21.35 19.15 13.98
N ASP A 456 -22.58 19.63 13.84
CA ASP A 456 -23.62 19.47 14.87
C ASP A 456 -23.94 17.99 15.11
N ARG A 457 -24.05 17.21 14.02
CA ARG A 457 -24.24 15.75 14.12
C ARG A 457 -23.08 15.08 14.81
N PHE A 458 -21.84 15.46 14.45
CA PHE A 458 -20.66 14.88 15.07
C PHE A 458 -20.60 15.23 16.56
N THR A 459 -20.86 16.48 16.94
CA THR A 459 -20.76 16.94 18.33
C THR A 459 -21.96 16.60 19.22
N ASP A 460 -23.03 16.03 18.65
CA ASP A 460 -24.21 15.59 19.40
C ASP A 460 -23.86 14.72 20.63
N PRO A 461 -24.36 15.06 21.83
CA PRO A 461 -24.07 14.32 23.06
C PRO A 461 -24.53 12.85 23.04
N GLY A 462 -25.59 12.51 22.31
CA GLY A 462 -26.02 11.13 22.13
C GLY A 462 -25.02 10.34 21.30
N ARG A 463 -24.58 10.90 20.17
CA ARG A 463 -23.54 10.31 19.32
C ARG A 463 -22.20 10.17 20.05
N GLN A 464 -21.79 11.17 20.81
CA GLN A 464 -20.54 11.12 21.57
C GLN A 464 -20.57 10.07 22.68
N ARG A 465 -21.72 9.83 23.33
CA ARG A 465 -21.88 8.70 24.27
C ARG A 465 -21.76 7.35 23.56
N LEU A 466 -22.38 7.18 22.39
CA LEU A 466 -22.26 5.95 21.61
C LEU A 466 -20.81 5.67 21.18
N LEU A 467 -20.11 6.68 20.69
CA LEU A 467 -18.69 6.57 20.35
C LEU A 467 -17.84 6.27 21.58
N ALA A 468 -18.21 6.83 22.73
CA ALA A 468 -17.55 6.52 23.98
C ALA A 468 -17.69 5.04 24.36
N ASP A 469 -18.93 4.54 24.42
CA ASP A 469 -19.18 3.14 24.77
C ASP A 469 -18.46 2.17 23.83
N ARG A 470 -18.46 2.45 22.52
CA ARG A 470 -17.79 1.61 21.53
C ARG A 470 -16.27 1.62 21.65
N LEU A 471 -15.66 2.76 22.02
CA LEU A 471 -14.21 2.90 22.13
C LEU A 471 -13.68 2.56 23.55
N GLY A 472 -14.56 2.13 24.46
CA GLY A 472 -14.22 1.84 25.86
C GLY A 472 -13.75 3.11 26.59
N LEU A 473 -14.53 4.18 26.46
CA LEU A 473 -14.27 5.51 27.05
C LEU A 473 -14.86 5.66 28.45
#